data_AF-A0A8H5HUR6-F1
#
_entry.id   AF-A0A8H5HUR6-F1
#
_cell.length_a   1.000
_cell.length_b   1.000
_cell.length_c   1.000
_cell.angle_alpha   90.00
_cell.angle_beta   90.00
_cell.angle_gamma   90.00
#
_symmetry.space_group_name_H-M   'P 1'
#
loop_
_entity.id
_entity.type
_entity.pdbx_description
1 polymer ?
#
loop_
_entity_poly.entity_id
_entity_poly.type
_entity_poly.pdbx_seq_one_letter_code
_entity_poly.pdbx_strand_id
1 'polypeptide(L)'
;MESSSASNSLFTMIRSAALASFALFAIAYGQQIGTLTAETHPPLTWEQCTASGCTTQSSSVVLDANWRYLHQTTSGTNCYEGDNWDTTLCPDPTTCAANCALDGAAYEGTYGVVSQGDSLTLKFVTTSEQKNVGSRLYLMAPGSETEYQIFKLVNQEFTFDVDVSQLPCGLNGALYFSQMDADGGLILKDGNSLDSLPTRLELSTELDTVTLNAHTTSSLSMDWTPSTNNPNTGTGNTGSCCAEMDIWEANSQAAAYTAHPCTVTEQTACTGTTCSSPNSTAGVCDQAGCDFNSFRLGDTSFFGPGLTVDTTQPFTVVTQFVSSNNQSSGTLSSIRRFYVQNGKVIQNSETNIPGITATNEIDTNFCAQKVTALGDPTTFSTKGGLAGMGTAMNDGMVLVLSLWDDYAVNMLWLDSDFPTNGKAAGDARGPCPVTSGVPVTVEAQSPNAQVIFSNIRFGAIGSTTTGTGTSTGAGSGTSTAPGATQTIFGQCGGIGFTGPTACAAGSSCVVGNPYFSQCLPS
;
A
#
# COMPACT_ATOMS: atom_id res chain seq x y z
N MET A 1 82.31 -1.60 11.69
CA MET A 1 81.22 -1.88 12.64
C MET A 1 80.36 -0.63 12.68
N GLU A 2 79.41 -0.52 11.74
CA GLU A 2 78.49 0.62 11.68
C GLU A 2 77.07 0.06 11.71
N SER A 3 76.39 0.41 12.78
CA SER A 3 75.03 0.06 13.11
C SER A 3 74.10 1.25 12.85
N SER A 4 72.86 0.95 12.49
CA SER A 4 71.66 1.73 12.83
C SER A 4 71.47 3.08 12.13
N SER A 5 70.73 3.09 11.00
CA SER A 5 70.01 4.30 10.56
C SER A 5 68.91 4.10 9.48
N ALA A 6 68.67 2.89 8.94
CA ALA A 6 67.89 2.78 7.69
C ALA A 6 66.50 2.10 7.80
N SER A 7 65.98 1.79 9.00
CA SER A 7 64.70 1.06 9.13
C SER A 7 63.52 1.88 9.67
N ASN A 8 63.71 3.16 10.03
CA ASN A 8 62.65 3.98 10.65
C ASN A 8 62.03 5.06 9.74
N SER A 9 62.44 5.19 8.48
CA SER A 9 61.88 6.21 7.57
C SER A 9 60.95 5.67 6.49
N LEU A 10 60.86 4.35 6.31
CA LEU A 10 59.95 3.76 5.31
C LEU A 10 58.58 3.38 5.88
N PHE A 11 58.50 3.08 7.19
CA PHE A 11 57.23 2.74 7.85
C PHE A 11 56.37 3.96 8.25
N THR A 12 56.96 5.15 8.31
CA THR A 12 56.27 6.38 8.71
C THR A 12 55.65 7.11 7.52
N MET A 13 56.10 6.85 6.29
CA MET A 13 55.59 7.50 5.08
C MET A 13 54.41 6.75 4.43
N ILE A 14 54.20 5.47 4.77
CA ILE A 14 53.07 4.66 4.28
C ILE A 14 51.83 4.81 5.17
N ARG A 15 51.98 5.31 6.41
CA ARG A 15 50.83 5.55 7.32
C ARG A 15 50.13 6.89 7.12
N SER A 16 50.76 7.85 6.47
CA SER A 16 50.14 9.17 6.21
C SER A 16 49.46 9.26 4.83
N ALA A 17 49.83 8.41 3.87
CA ALA A 17 49.16 8.34 2.57
C ALA A 17 47.94 7.39 2.57
N ALA A 18 47.90 6.38 3.44
CA ALA A 18 46.75 5.48 3.56
C ALA A 18 45.58 6.07 4.38
N LEU A 19 45.81 7.11 5.20
CA LEU A 19 44.74 7.79 5.94
C LEU A 19 44.07 8.94 5.16
N ALA A 20 44.66 9.41 4.07
CA ALA A 20 44.07 10.47 3.23
C ALA A 20 43.30 9.92 2.02
N SER A 21 43.43 8.63 1.70
CA SER A 21 42.74 7.99 0.56
C SER A 21 41.45 7.25 0.93
N PHE A 22 41.05 7.25 2.20
CA PHE A 22 39.75 6.74 2.68
C PHE A 22 38.71 7.85 2.93
N ALA A 23 39.02 9.10 2.59
CA ALA A 23 38.14 10.27 2.80
C ALA A 23 37.54 10.82 1.49
N LEU A 24 37.52 10.01 0.43
CA LEU A 24 36.74 10.27 -0.79
C LEU A 24 35.70 9.15 -0.95
N PHE A 25 34.95 8.87 0.12
CA PHE A 25 33.59 8.41 -0.10
C PHE A 25 32.84 9.60 -0.66
N ALA A 26 32.35 9.46 -1.90
CA ALA A 26 31.29 10.33 -2.37
C ALA A 26 30.12 10.12 -1.41
N ILE A 27 29.95 11.04 -0.46
CA ILE A 27 28.75 11.09 0.37
C ILE A 27 27.62 11.40 -0.59
N ALA A 28 26.79 10.42 -0.88
CA ALA A 28 25.48 10.67 -1.45
C ALA A 28 24.72 11.49 -0.38
N TYR A 29 24.46 12.76 -0.66
CA TYR A 29 23.71 13.59 0.27
C TYR A 29 22.24 13.27 0.10
N GLY A 30 21.65 12.62 1.12
CA GLY A 30 20.22 12.66 1.38
C GLY A 30 19.74 14.10 1.66
N GLN A 31 18.43 14.33 1.67
CA GLN A 31 17.89 15.65 2.03
C GLN A 31 18.32 15.95 3.48
N GLN A 32 18.80 17.16 3.78
CA GLN A 32 19.30 17.42 5.13
C GLN A 32 18.15 17.38 6.17
N ILE A 33 18.50 17.22 7.44
CA ILE A 33 17.53 17.17 8.55
C ILE A 33 17.36 18.57 9.14
N GLY A 34 16.13 19.08 9.10
CA GLY A 34 15.71 20.33 9.74
C GLY A 34 15.63 20.18 11.25
N THR A 35 15.74 21.29 11.97
CA THR A 35 15.76 21.28 13.45
C THR A 35 14.92 22.38 14.08
N LEU A 36 14.09 23.10 13.29
CA LEU A 36 13.20 24.12 13.86
C LEU A 36 12.02 23.45 14.57
N THR A 37 11.59 22.29 14.08
CA THR A 37 10.55 21.45 14.66
C THR A 37 11.09 20.05 14.92
N ALA A 38 10.93 19.53 16.13
CA ALA A 38 11.28 18.15 16.43
C ALA A 38 10.32 17.19 15.72
N GLU A 39 10.85 16.16 15.05
CA GLU A 39 10.02 15.09 14.50
C GLU A 39 9.56 14.16 15.63
N THR A 40 8.26 13.90 15.72
CA THR A 40 7.69 12.99 16.73
C THR A 40 6.53 12.22 16.10
N HIS A 41 6.79 10.98 15.71
CA HIS A 41 5.82 10.12 15.04
C HIS A 41 4.60 9.83 15.94
N PRO A 42 3.35 10.06 15.48
CA PRO A 42 2.16 9.65 16.22
C PRO A 42 2.14 8.12 16.45
N PRO A 43 1.91 7.66 17.68
CA PRO A 43 1.93 6.23 17.99
C PRO A 43 0.70 5.55 17.36
N LEU A 44 0.87 4.35 16.81
CA LEU A 44 -0.22 3.55 16.27
C LEU A 44 0.06 2.07 16.58
N THR A 45 -0.85 1.42 17.30
CA THR A 45 -0.73 -0.02 17.57
C THR A 45 -1.42 -0.84 16.49
N TRP A 46 -0.83 -1.98 16.14
CA TRP A 46 -1.44 -3.00 15.28
C TRP A 46 -1.23 -4.38 15.89
N GLU A 47 -1.81 -5.42 15.30
CA GLU A 47 -1.78 -6.78 15.83
C GLU A 47 -1.15 -7.79 14.86
N GLN A 48 -0.13 -8.50 15.33
CA GLN A 48 0.44 -9.65 14.63
C GLN A 48 -0.30 -10.92 15.06
N CYS A 49 -1.00 -11.55 14.13
CA CYS A 49 -1.86 -12.68 14.39
C CYS A 49 -1.22 -14.01 13.97
N THR A 50 -1.55 -15.03 14.75
CA THR A 50 -1.27 -16.44 14.49
C THR A 50 -2.55 -17.25 14.72
N ALA A 51 -2.56 -18.54 14.37
CA ALA A 51 -3.69 -19.41 14.71
C ALA A 51 -3.98 -19.48 16.23
N SER A 52 -3.01 -19.13 17.08
CA SER A 52 -3.15 -19.10 18.55
C SER A 52 -3.63 -17.76 19.12
N GLY A 53 -3.82 -16.73 18.30
CA GLY A 53 -4.20 -15.38 18.71
C GLY A 53 -3.23 -14.32 18.22
N CYS A 54 -3.50 -13.07 18.61
CA CYS A 54 -2.76 -11.90 18.16
C CYS A 54 -1.93 -11.26 19.28
N THR A 55 -0.82 -10.62 18.89
CA THR A 55 0.04 -9.84 19.78
C THR A 55 0.13 -8.41 19.30
N THR A 56 -0.12 -7.47 20.21
CA THR A 56 -0.01 -6.04 19.93
C THR A 56 1.43 -5.66 19.61
N GLN A 57 1.58 -4.86 18.56
CA GLN A 57 2.81 -4.28 18.07
C GLN A 57 2.75 -2.77 18.30
N SER A 58 3.69 -2.24 19.08
CA SER A 58 3.79 -0.80 19.37
C SER A 58 4.57 -0.09 18.27
N SER A 59 3.86 0.48 17.31
CA SER A 59 4.40 1.18 16.15
C SER A 59 4.03 2.67 16.20
N SER A 60 4.38 3.40 15.14
CA SER A 60 4.03 4.79 14.91
C SER A 60 3.84 5.02 13.41
N VAL A 61 3.30 6.18 13.03
CA VAL A 61 3.19 6.59 11.62
C VAL A 61 4.06 7.81 11.36
N VAL A 62 4.60 7.91 10.14
CA VAL A 62 5.40 9.06 9.72
C VAL A 62 4.80 9.72 8.48
N LEU A 63 4.81 11.06 8.47
CA LEU A 63 4.35 11.87 7.35
C LEU A 63 5.34 11.82 6.19
N ASP A 64 4.77 11.68 5.00
CA ASP A 64 5.46 11.81 3.73
C ASP A 64 6.21 13.14 3.59
N ALA A 65 7.43 13.13 3.04
CA ALA A 65 8.26 14.32 2.93
C ALA A 65 7.68 15.42 2.04
N ASN A 66 6.84 15.12 1.05
CA ASN A 66 6.24 16.15 0.19
C ASN A 66 5.38 17.15 0.98
N TRP A 67 4.86 16.75 2.14
CA TRP A 67 4.07 17.62 3.02
C TRP A 67 4.93 18.46 3.97
N ARG A 68 6.22 18.12 4.13
CA ARG A 68 7.06 18.73 5.15
C ARG A 68 7.54 20.10 4.72
N TYR A 69 7.84 20.91 5.73
CA TYR A 69 8.50 22.17 5.51
C TYR A 69 9.94 21.94 5.02
N LEU A 70 10.25 22.42 3.82
CA LEU A 70 11.58 22.36 3.23
C LEU A 70 12.23 23.75 3.23
N HIS A 71 13.29 23.91 4.03
CA HIS A 71 13.93 25.21 4.26
C HIS A 71 15.44 25.12 4.21
N GLN A 72 16.12 26.26 4.11
CA GLN A 72 17.58 26.31 4.09
C GLN A 72 18.18 25.73 5.39
N THR A 73 19.25 24.95 5.32
CA THR A 73 19.92 24.34 6.48
C THR A 73 20.39 25.32 7.55
N THR A 74 20.60 26.59 7.19
CA THR A 74 21.15 27.64 8.06
C THR A 74 20.13 28.70 8.48
N SER A 75 18.90 28.66 7.95
CA SER A 75 17.87 29.67 8.22
C SER A 75 16.44 29.12 7.98
N GLY A 76 15.40 29.86 8.40
CA GLY A 76 14.00 29.53 8.05
C GLY A 76 13.57 30.05 6.68
N THR A 77 14.49 30.14 5.71
CA THR A 77 14.15 30.58 4.35
C THR A 77 13.67 29.37 3.55
N ASN A 78 12.49 29.46 2.94
CA ASN A 78 11.89 28.36 2.18
C ASN A 78 12.76 28.00 0.98
N CYS A 79 12.99 26.69 0.78
CA CYS A 79 13.53 26.19 -0.48
C CYS A 79 12.43 25.91 -1.51
N TYR A 80 11.21 25.68 -1.03
CA TYR A 80 10.01 25.46 -1.82
C TYR A 80 8.84 26.21 -1.21
N GLU A 81 8.09 26.97 -2.00
CA GLU A 81 6.93 27.74 -1.54
C GLU A 81 5.81 27.74 -2.59
N GLY A 82 4.59 27.40 -2.16
CA GLY A 82 3.47 27.17 -3.05
C GLY A 82 3.80 25.99 -3.96
N ASP A 83 4.03 26.28 -5.24
CA ASP A 83 4.41 25.32 -6.27
C ASP A 83 5.79 25.61 -6.90
N ASN A 84 6.63 26.44 -6.29
CA ASN A 84 7.91 26.88 -6.87
C ASN A 84 9.12 26.60 -5.96
N TRP A 85 10.24 26.24 -6.58
CA TRP A 85 11.56 26.16 -5.96
C TRP A 85 12.27 27.52 -5.92
N ASP A 86 13.00 27.80 -4.84
CA ASP A 86 13.93 28.93 -4.81
C ASP A 86 15.15 28.62 -5.69
N THR A 87 15.24 29.26 -6.85
CA THR A 87 16.31 29.00 -7.84
C THR A 87 17.72 29.42 -7.38
N THR A 88 17.84 30.21 -6.31
CA THR A 88 19.15 30.56 -5.73
C THR A 88 19.63 29.47 -4.78
N LEU A 89 18.74 28.91 -3.96
CA LEU A 89 19.03 27.79 -3.06
C LEU A 89 19.08 26.46 -3.80
N CYS A 90 18.28 26.32 -4.83
CA CYS A 90 18.10 25.14 -5.65
C CYS A 90 18.38 25.44 -7.14
N PRO A 91 19.62 25.76 -7.53
CA PRO A 91 19.98 25.92 -8.94
C PRO A 91 20.10 24.58 -9.68
N ASP A 92 20.37 23.50 -8.94
CA ASP A 92 20.48 22.13 -9.41
C ASP A 92 20.14 21.15 -8.27
N PRO A 93 19.83 19.89 -8.59
CA PRO A 93 19.49 18.88 -7.61
C PRO A 93 20.50 18.66 -6.47
N THR A 94 21.79 18.62 -6.79
CA THR A 94 22.83 18.31 -5.80
C THR A 94 22.97 19.47 -4.82
N THR A 95 22.96 20.70 -5.34
CA THR A 95 23.03 21.91 -4.53
C THR A 95 21.77 22.10 -3.68
N CYS A 96 20.58 21.84 -4.23
CA CYS A 96 19.32 21.93 -3.50
C CYS A 96 19.28 20.95 -2.32
N ALA A 97 19.63 19.68 -2.56
CA ALA A 97 19.74 18.64 -1.54
C ALA A 97 20.67 19.03 -0.38
N ALA A 98 21.80 19.66 -0.68
CA ALA A 98 22.79 20.09 0.30
C ALA A 98 22.37 21.38 1.05
N ASN A 99 21.66 22.28 0.38
CA ASN A 99 21.26 23.57 0.95
C ASN A 99 19.99 23.51 1.77
N CYS A 100 19.11 22.55 1.50
CA CYS A 100 17.77 22.46 2.06
C CYS A 100 17.67 21.35 3.10
N ALA A 101 16.68 21.44 3.98
CA ALA A 101 16.47 20.51 5.07
C ALA A 101 14.96 20.29 5.29
N LEU A 102 14.56 19.03 5.46
CA LEU A 102 13.18 18.66 5.80
C LEU A 102 13.00 18.76 7.31
N ASP A 103 12.03 19.55 7.74
CA ASP A 103 11.75 19.74 9.16
C ASP A 103 10.74 18.72 9.73
N GLY A 104 10.65 18.70 11.07
CA GLY A 104 9.64 17.93 11.77
C GLY A 104 8.21 18.42 11.50
N ALA A 105 7.22 17.58 11.80
CA ALA A 105 5.81 17.84 11.50
C ALA A 105 4.95 18.07 12.75
N ALA A 106 4.10 19.10 12.72
CA ALA A 106 3.00 19.28 13.67
C ALA A 106 1.75 18.51 13.21
N TYR A 107 1.78 17.19 13.37
CA TYR A 107 0.80 16.23 12.83
C TYR A 107 -0.67 16.64 12.96
N GLU A 108 -1.18 16.88 14.17
CA GLU A 108 -2.60 17.22 14.37
C GLU A 108 -2.93 18.64 13.92
N GLY A 109 -2.11 19.62 14.32
CA GLY A 109 -2.41 21.04 14.14
C GLY A 109 -2.25 21.53 12.70
N THR A 110 -1.32 20.96 11.93
CA THR A 110 -1.02 21.38 10.56
C THR A 110 -1.58 20.40 9.53
N TYR A 111 -1.48 19.09 9.79
CA TYR A 111 -1.79 18.05 8.82
C TYR A 111 -3.08 17.28 9.12
N GLY A 112 -3.72 17.52 10.27
CA GLY A 112 -4.97 16.86 10.63
C GLY A 112 -4.84 15.36 10.87
N VAL A 113 -3.63 14.90 11.21
CA VAL A 113 -3.33 13.50 11.52
C VAL A 113 -3.49 13.30 13.02
N VAL A 114 -4.45 12.48 13.42
CA VAL A 114 -4.76 12.19 14.82
C VAL A 114 -4.65 10.69 15.05
N SER A 115 -3.82 10.27 16.00
CA SER A 115 -3.68 8.87 16.37
C SER A 115 -4.09 8.62 17.82
N GLN A 116 -4.85 7.56 18.05
CA GLN A 116 -5.31 7.14 19.37
C GLN A 116 -5.34 5.62 19.47
N GLY A 117 -4.36 5.05 20.17
CA GLY A 117 -4.26 3.59 20.34
C GLY A 117 -4.02 2.90 19.00
N ASP A 118 -4.99 2.14 18.53
CA ASP A 118 -5.00 1.41 17.27
C ASP A 118 -5.73 2.13 16.13
N SER A 119 -6.15 3.39 16.34
CA SER A 119 -6.91 4.18 15.37
C SER A 119 -6.13 5.39 14.87
N LEU A 120 -6.15 5.59 13.55
CA LEU A 120 -5.60 6.73 12.83
C LEU A 120 -6.73 7.46 12.08
N THR A 121 -6.93 8.74 12.39
CA THR A 121 -7.84 9.63 11.66
C THR A 121 -7.02 10.57 10.77
N LEU A 122 -7.37 10.62 9.48
CA LEU A 122 -6.82 11.57 8.52
C LEU A 122 -7.92 12.54 8.12
N LYS A 123 -7.73 13.83 8.40
CA LYS A 123 -8.65 14.90 7.96
C LYS A 123 -8.27 15.37 6.56
N PHE A 124 -9.27 15.70 5.76
CA PHE A 124 -9.06 16.13 4.39
C PHE A 124 -8.46 17.55 4.31
N VAL A 125 -9.07 18.53 5.00
CA VAL A 125 -8.54 19.91 5.04
C VAL A 125 -8.21 20.29 6.47
N THR A 126 -6.98 20.80 6.67
CA THR A 126 -6.54 21.37 7.95
C THR A 126 -6.02 22.77 7.71
N THR A 127 -6.55 23.75 8.42
CA THR A 127 -6.12 25.16 8.29
C THR A 127 -5.37 25.58 9.55
N SER A 128 -4.10 25.94 9.37
CA SER A 128 -3.22 26.51 10.38
C SER A 128 -2.71 27.88 9.89
N GLU A 129 -1.41 28.11 9.87
CA GLU A 129 -0.81 29.24 9.15
C GLU A 129 -1.02 29.10 7.63
N GLN A 130 -1.04 27.85 7.14
CA GLN A 130 -1.35 27.49 5.77
C GLN A 130 -2.53 26.50 5.71
N LYS A 131 -3.14 26.38 4.53
CA LYS A 131 -4.18 25.38 4.25
C LYS A 131 -3.49 24.11 3.75
N ASN A 132 -3.52 23.05 4.55
CA ASN A 132 -3.15 21.69 4.14
C ASN A 132 -4.36 20.98 3.53
N VAL A 133 -4.13 20.21 2.46
CA VAL A 133 -5.12 19.34 1.82
C VAL A 133 -4.52 17.94 1.67
N GLY A 134 -5.24 16.95 2.18
CA GLY A 134 -4.83 15.55 2.17
C GLY A 134 -3.63 15.24 3.06
N SER A 135 -3.27 13.96 3.10
CA SER A 135 -2.05 13.46 3.76
C SER A 135 -1.71 12.05 3.25
N ARG A 136 -0.44 11.68 3.34
CA ARG A 136 0.07 10.31 3.13
C ARG A 136 1.04 9.93 4.24
N LEU A 137 0.81 8.77 4.85
CA LEU A 137 1.50 8.30 6.03
C LEU A 137 2.03 6.88 5.81
N TYR A 138 3.17 6.57 6.42
CA TYR A 138 3.79 5.25 6.40
C TYR A 138 3.82 4.64 7.80
N LEU A 139 3.63 3.32 7.90
CA LEU A 139 3.75 2.61 9.19
C LEU A 139 5.22 2.30 9.51
N MET A 140 5.70 2.74 10.67
CA MET A 140 7.05 2.46 11.16
C MET A 140 7.17 1.05 11.75
N ALA A 141 8.35 0.45 11.70
CA ALA A 141 8.59 -0.81 12.40
C ALA A 141 8.42 -0.61 13.93
N PRO A 142 7.91 -1.61 14.69
CA PRO A 142 7.70 -1.47 16.12
C PRO A 142 8.96 -1.02 16.87
N GLY A 143 8.86 0.12 17.56
CA GLY A 143 9.97 0.73 18.29
C GLY A 143 11.06 1.39 17.43
N SER A 144 10.88 1.49 16.10
CA SER A 144 11.82 2.15 15.19
C SER A 144 11.44 3.60 14.93
N GLU A 145 12.46 4.46 14.82
CA GLU A 145 12.34 5.85 14.36
C GLU A 145 12.89 6.02 12.92
N THR A 146 13.53 5.01 12.35
CA THR A 146 14.29 5.12 11.08
C THR A 146 13.89 4.10 10.02
N GLU A 147 13.09 3.09 10.38
CA GLU A 147 12.71 2.02 9.46
C GLU A 147 11.20 1.80 9.45
N TYR A 148 10.64 1.61 8.26
CA TYR A 148 9.27 1.18 8.02
C TYR A 148 9.03 -0.27 8.43
N GLN A 149 7.78 -0.56 8.77
CA GLN A 149 7.33 -1.92 8.92
C GLN A 149 7.23 -2.58 7.54
N ILE A 150 8.09 -3.56 7.28
CA ILE A 150 8.03 -4.39 6.08
C ILE A 150 7.06 -5.56 6.27
N PHE A 151 6.10 -5.69 5.38
CA PHE A 151 5.13 -6.78 5.35
C PHE A 151 5.41 -7.74 4.21
N LYS A 152 5.40 -9.05 4.50
CA LYS A 152 5.53 -10.11 3.49
C LYS A 152 4.19 -10.80 3.28
N LEU A 153 3.49 -10.42 2.23
CA LEU A 153 2.04 -10.62 2.13
C LEU A 153 1.65 -12.02 1.63
N VAL A 154 2.49 -12.71 0.86
CA VAL A 154 2.14 -14.00 0.26
C VAL A 154 1.82 -15.05 1.34
N ASN A 155 0.67 -15.70 1.17
CA ASN A 155 0.07 -16.66 2.10
C ASN A 155 -0.26 -16.08 3.49
N GLN A 156 -0.55 -14.78 3.54
CA GLN A 156 -1.01 -14.07 4.74
C GLN A 156 -2.38 -13.43 4.49
N GLU A 157 -2.94 -12.90 5.57
CA GLU A 157 -4.18 -12.14 5.65
C GLU A 157 -3.88 -10.79 6.31
N PHE A 158 -4.32 -9.72 5.66
CA PHE A 158 -4.26 -8.36 6.16
C PHE A 158 -5.67 -7.85 6.40
N THR A 159 -5.89 -7.19 7.53
CA THR A 159 -7.22 -6.81 8.01
C THR A 159 -7.16 -5.47 8.72
N PHE A 160 -8.20 -4.67 8.56
CA PHE A 160 -8.36 -3.41 9.28
C PHE A 160 -9.84 -3.05 9.35
N ASP A 161 -10.21 -2.22 10.32
CA ASP A 161 -11.51 -1.58 10.40
C ASP A 161 -11.40 -0.18 9.77
N VAL A 162 -12.44 0.23 9.05
CA VAL A 162 -12.47 1.52 8.35
C VAL A 162 -13.81 2.23 8.53
N ASP A 163 -13.75 3.55 8.67
CA ASP A 163 -14.90 4.45 8.56
C ASP A 163 -14.68 5.43 7.40
N VAL A 164 -15.48 5.25 6.34
CA VAL A 164 -15.52 6.11 5.15
C VAL A 164 -16.82 6.93 5.06
N SER A 165 -17.62 6.96 6.12
CA SER A 165 -18.97 7.58 6.13
C SER A 165 -18.96 9.07 5.81
N GLN A 166 -17.81 9.74 6.02
CA GLN A 166 -17.60 11.15 5.75
C GLN A 166 -16.85 11.43 4.45
N LEU A 167 -16.58 10.41 3.63
CA LEU A 167 -15.92 10.57 2.33
C LEU A 167 -16.97 10.61 1.21
N PRO A 168 -17.30 11.79 0.65
CA PRO A 168 -18.21 11.89 -0.49
C PRO A 168 -17.53 11.49 -1.81
N CYS A 169 -18.29 11.58 -2.91
CA CYS A 169 -17.76 11.51 -4.27
C CYS A 169 -16.55 12.45 -4.44
N GLY A 170 -15.50 11.98 -5.11
CA GLY A 170 -14.30 12.77 -5.37
C GLY A 170 -13.16 12.63 -4.39
N LEU A 171 -13.38 12.00 -3.23
CA LEU A 171 -12.32 11.68 -2.28
C LEU A 171 -11.92 10.22 -2.37
N ASN A 172 -10.72 9.91 -1.90
CA ASN A 172 -10.23 8.56 -1.71
C ASN A 172 -9.45 8.48 -0.39
N GLY A 173 -10.00 7.74 0.57
CA GLY A 173 -9.27 7.30 1.74
C GLY A 173 -8.60 5.98 1.42
N ALA A 174 -7.32 6.00 1.09
CA ALA A 174 -6.61 4.83 0.58
C ALA A 174 -5.75 4.17 1.67
N LEU A 175 -5.68 2.83 1.60
CA LEU A 175 -4.77 2.01 2.38
C LEU A 175 -4.18 0.95 1.45
N TYR A 176 -2.86 0.96 1.30
CA TYR A 176 -2.17 0.19 0.26
C TYR A 176 -0.75 -0.17 0.68
N PHE A 177 -0.09 -1.01 -0.12
CA PHE A 177 1.29 -1.41 0.08
C PHE A 177 2.16 -0.99 -1.09
N SER A 178 3.34 -0.48 -0.76
CA SER A 178 4.36 -0.02 -1.71
C SER A 178 5.65 -0.81 -1.55
N GLN A 179 6.32 -1.18 -2.65
CA GLN A 179 7.63 -1.84 -2.60
C GLN A 179 8.78 -0.84 -2.35
N MET A 180 8.63 0.00 -1.32
CA MET A 180 9.66 0.90 -0.82
C MET A 180 10.70 0.16 0.02
N ASP A 181 11.92 0.69 0.05
CA ASP A 181 12.96 0.23 0.95
C ASP A 181 12.58 0.49 2.42
N ALA A 182 13.05 -0.36 3.34
CA ALA A 182 12.69 -0.26 4.76
C ALA A 182 13.18 1.03 5.42
N ASP A 183 14.35 1.51 5.03
CA ASP A 183 14.90 2.81 5.45
C ASP A 183 14.51 3.94 4.47
N GLY A 184 13.64 3.60 3.49
CA GLY A 184 13.35 4.28 2.22
C GLY A 184 14.56 4.85 1.48
N GLY A 185 15.63 4.07 1.46
CA GLY A 185 16.88 4.51 0.87
C GLY A 185 17.48 5.56 1.78
N LEU A 186 18.04 5.15 2.91
CA LEU A 186 19.12 5.87 3.60
C LEU A 186 20.47 5.13 3.40
N ILE A 187 20.39 3.84 3.02
CA ILE A 187 21.50 2.91 2.84
C ILE A 187 21.31 2.17 1.52
N LEU A 188 21.42 2.85 0.37
CA LEU A 188 21.56 2.12 -0.89
C LEU A 188 22.97 1.49 -1.01
N LYS A 189 22.98 0.17 -1.27
CA LYS A 189 24.15 -0.71 -1.31
C LYS A 189 25.04 -0.43 -2.52
N ASP A 190 26.33 -0.21 -2.27
CA ASP A 190 27.40 -0.26 -3.27
C ASP A 190 27.34 -1.58 -4.07
N GLY A 191 27.07 -1.54 -5.38
CA GLY A 191 27.33 -2.74 -6.21
C GLY A 191 26.61 -2.94 -7.54
N ASN A 192 25.62 -2.13 -7.96
CA ASN A 192 25.04 -2.26 -9.31
C ASN A 192 25.19 -0.98 -10.12
N SER A 193 26.03 -1.06 -11.14
CA SER A 193 26.53 0.05 -11.96
C SER A 193 25.44 0.73 -12.80
N LEU A 194 25.22 2.02 -12.56
CA LEU A 194 24.97 3.03 -13.58
C LEU A 194 25.60 4.36 -13.10
N ASP A 195 26.91 4.48 -13.32
CA ASP A 195 27.79 5.61 -12.96
C ASP A 195 27.47 6.94 -13.70
N SER A 196 26.20 7.34 -13.85
CA SER A 196 25.92 8.60 -14.57
C SER A 196 24.63 9.35 -14.24
N LEU A 197 24.07 9.22 -13.03
CA LEU A 197 23.06 10.19 -12.56
C LEU A 197 23.56 10.88 -11.28
N PRO A 198 23.99 12.15 -11.35
CA PRO A 198 24.38 12.91 -10.18
C PRO A 198 23.10 13.40 -9.49
N THR A 199 22.48 12.53 -8.69
CA THR A 199 21.61 12.82 -7.52
C THR A 199 20.73 11.60 -7.22
N ARG A 200 21.24 10.68 -6.40
CA ARG A 200 20.40 9.82 -5.58
C ARG A 200 20.11 10.61 -4.31
N LEU A 201 19.01 11.38 -4.31
CA LEU A 201 18.54 12.07 -3.12
C LEU A 201 17.63 11.13 -2.34
N GLU A 202 18.12 10.78 -1.16
CA GLU A 202 17.56 9.86 -0.19
C GLU A 202 16.90 10.65 0.95
N LEU A 203 15.57 10.60 1.03
CA LEU A 203 14.80 10.61 2.26
C LEU A 203 13.44 9.95 1.99
N SER A 204 13.49 8.66 1.67
CA SER A 204 12.58 7.63 2.15
C SER A 204 11.08 7.81 2.23
N THR A 205 10.51 8.82 1.62
CA THR A 205 9.09 9.09 1.71
C THR A 205 8.52 9.74 0.47
N GLU A 206 9.32 10.22 -0.49
CA GLU A 206 8.75 11.13 -1.48
C GLU A 206 7.96 10.49 -2.62
N LEU A 207 8.06 9.20 -2.91
CA LEU A 207 7.63 8.76 -4.24
C LEU A 207 7.14 7.31 -4.30
N ASP A 208 5.84 7.14 -4.08
CA ASP A 208 5.10 6.05 -4.73
C ASP A 208 4.32 6.63 -5.91
N THR A 209 4.74 6.29 -7.14
CA THR A 209 4.12 6.82 -8.38
C THR A 209 3.39 5.76 -9.20
N VAL A 210 2.94 4.67 -8.58
CA VAL A 210 2.09 3.70 -9.28
C VAL A 210 0.59 3.94 -9.11
N THR A 211 0.17 4.88 -8.25
CA THR A 211 -1.22 5.33 -8.27
C THR A 211 -1.56 6.00 -9.61
N LEU A 212 -2.81 5.76 -10.03
CA LEU A 212 -3.45 6.28 -11.23
C LEU A 212 -3.32 7.81 -11.43
N ASN A 213 -2.88 8.58 -10.42
CA ASN A 213 -2.72 10.04 -10.50
C ASN A 213 -1.50 10.65 -9.77
N ALA A 214 -0.44 9.89 -9.46
CA ALA A 214 0.75 10.48 -8.81
C ALA A 214 1.70 11.17 -9.81
N HIS A 215 1.35 12.39 -10.16
CA HIS A 215 2.25 13.41 -10.72
C HIS A 215 3.20 13.97 -9.64
N THR A 216 3.94 13.12 -8.94
CA THR A 216 5.04 13.57 -8.08
C THR A 216 6.31 12.97 -8.61
N THR A 217 6.91 13.72 -9.53
CA THR A 217 8.25 13.48 -10.00
C THR A 217 9.17 14.42 -9.21
N SER A 218 10.08 13.85 -8.42
CA SER A 218 11.15 14.62 -7.80
C SER A 218 12.01 15.23 -8.92
N SER A 219 11.80 16.50 -9.24
CA SER A 219 12.95 17.29 -9.65
C SER A 219 13.16 18.36 -8.60
N LEU A 220 14.22 18.16 -7.82
CA LEU A 220 14.96 19.29 -7.32
C LEU A 220 15.31 20.14 -8.56
N SER A 221 14.61 21.27 -8.68
CA SER A 221 14.83 22.42 -9.56
C SER A 221 14.95 22.28 -11.09
N MET A 222 15.45 21.19 -11.66
CA MET A 222 15.60 21.08 -13.12
C MET A 222 14.28 20.65 -13.77
N ASP A 223 13.78 21.47 -14.68
CA ASP A 223 12.56 21.24 -15.47
C ASP A 223 11.28 21.04 -14.63
N TRP A 224 11.25 21.63 -13.43
CA TRP A 224 10.04 21.66 -12.60
C TRP A 224 8.93 22.45 -13.28
N THR A 225 7.75 21.84 -13.39
CA THR A 225 6.55 22.46 -13.95
C THR A 225 5.47 22.53 -12.89
N PRO A 226 5.12 23.73 -12.40
CA PRO A 226 3.99 23.91 -11.50
C PRO A 226 2.69 23.37 -12.09
N SER A 227 1.85 22.77 -11.26
CA SER A 227 0.55 22.30 -11.69
C SER A 227 -0.35 23.48 -12.04
N THR A 228 -1.08 23.39 -13.14
CA THR A 228 -2.00 24.46 -13.57
C THR A 228 -3.28 24.53 -12.73
N ASN A 229 -3.58 23.49 -11.95
CA ASN A 229 -4.82 23.38 -11.19
C ASN A 229 -4.61 23.14 -9.69
N ASN A 230 -3.37 22.97 -9.21
CA ASN A 230 -3.05 22.78 -7.79
C ASN A 230 -1.92 23.75 -7.37
N PRO A 231 -2.14 24.66 -6.40
CA PRO A 231 -1.16 25.68 -6.02
C PRO A 231 0.00 25.16 -5.14
N ASN A 232 -0.01 23.88 -4.78
CA ASN A 232 0.97 23.27 -3.86
C ASN A 232 1.79 22.16 -4.53
N THR A 233 1.57 21.89 -5.83
CA THR A 233 2.20 20.74 -6.50
C THR A 233 2.69 21.08 -7.89
N GLY A 234 3.51 20.19 -8.43
CA GLY A 234 4.05 20.26 -9.77
C GLY A 234 4.79 18.98 -10.09
N THR A 235 5.38 18.93 -11.27
CA THR A 235 6.09 17.76 -11.78
C THR A 235 7.49 18.14 -12.24
N GLY A 236 8.48 17.39 -11.76
CA GLY A 236 9.79 17.30 -12.38
C GLY A 236 9.93 16.25 -13.48
N ASN A 237 11.17 15.96 -13.88
CA ASN A 237 11.50 15.02 -14.96
C ASN A 237 11.79 13.58 -14.50
N THR A 238 11.86 13.32 -13.19
CA THR A 238 12.21 12.00 -12.62
C THR A 238 11.07 11.47 -11.76
N GLY A 239 10.56 10.26 -12.04
CA GLY A 239 9.59 9.58 -11.17
C GLY A 239 10.23 8.46 -10.34
N SER A 240 9.46 7.82 -9.46
CA SER A 240 9.90 6.66 -8.67
C SER A 240 8.89 5.53 -8.78
N CYS A 241 9.32 4.46 -9.40
CA CYS A 241 8.48 3.32 -9.73
C CYS A 241 8.80 2.16 -8.79
N CYS A 242 7.78 1.54 -8.22
CA CYS A 242 7.88 0.28 -7.49
C CYS A 242 6.53 -0.45 -7.57
N ALA A 243 6.47 -1.74 -7.28
CA ALA A 243 5.20 -2.45 -7.31
C ALA A 243 4.25 -1.95 -6.20
N GLU A 244 2.95 -1.94 -6.50
CA GLU A 244 1.92 -1.43 -5.60
C GLU A 244 0.77 -2.43 -5.46
N MET A 245 0.25 -2.57 -4.24
CA MET A 245 -0.93 -3.36 -3.94
C MET A 245 -1.94 -2.50 -3.18
N ASP A 246 -2.96 -2.06 -3.90
CA ASP A 246 -4.08 -1.32 -3.36
C ASP A 246 -5.04 -2.25 -2.62
N ILE A 247 -4.90 -2.29 -1.30
CA ILE A 247 -5.84 -3.03 -0.46
C ILE A 247 -7.20 -2.34 -0.50
N TRP A 248 -7.19 -1.02 -0.54
CA TRP A 248 -8.37 -0.21 -0.35
C TRP A 248 -8.18 1.16 -0.99
N GLU A 249 -8.94 1.41 -2.05
CA GLU A 249 -9.19 2.75 -2.56
C GLU A 249 -10.69 2.98 -2.52
N ALA A 250 -11.16 3.92 -1.70
CA ALA A 250 -12.59 4.07 -1.49
C ALA A 250 -13.01 5.44 -0.98
N ASN A 251 -14.29 5.71 -1.24
CA ASN A 251 -15.11 6.64 -0.46
C ASN A 251 -16.42 5.96 -0.07
N SER A 252 -17.39 6.72 0.42
CA SER A 252 -18.69 6.15 0.81
C SER A 252 -19.49 5.55 -0.35
N GLN A 253 -19.13 5.80 -1.61
CA GLN A 253 -19.93 5.44 -2.79
C GLN A 253 -19.38 4.26 -3.59
N ALA A 254 -18.06 4.07 -3.59
CA ALA A 254 -17.39 3.00 -4.31
C ALA A 254 -16.09 2.60 -3.61
N ALA A 255 -15.66 1.37 -3.87
CA ALA A 255 -14.38 0.85 -3.39
C ALA A 255 -13.75 -0.08 -4.44
N ALA A 256 -12.43 -0.06 -4.51
CA ALA A 256 -11.63 -0.96 -5.33
C ALA A 256 -10.48 -1.57 -4.51
N TYR A 257 -10.03 -2.75 -4.94
CA TYR A 257 -8.71 -3.28 -4.57
C TYR A 257 -8.01 -3.76 -5.83
N THR A 258 -6.72 -3.45 -5.96
CA THR A 258 -6.02 -3.49 -7.25
C THR A 258 -4.58 -3.94 -7.07
N ALA A 259 -4.10 -4.80 -7.96
CA ALA A 259 -2.70 -5.20 -7.99
C ALA A 259 -1.97 -4.55 -9.16
N HIS A 260 -0.82 -3.93 -8.88
CA HIS A 260 0.01 -3.19 -9.84
C HIS A 260 1.45 -3.72 -9.85
N PRO A 261 1.73 -4.77 -10.64
CA PRO A 261 3.08 -5.31 -10.74
C PRO A 261 3.99 -4.40 -11.58
N CYS A 262 5.29 -4.47 -11.30
CA CYS A 262 6.35 -3.84 -12.10
C CYS A 262 7.36 -4.87 -12.58
N THR A 263 8.10 -4.53 -13.64
CA THR A 263 9.24 -5.32 -14.11
C THR A 263 10.51 -5.09 -13.30
N VAL A 264 10.51 -4.07 -12.44
CA VAL A 264 11.56 -3.79 -11.45
C VAL A 264 11.17 -4.40 -10.10
N THR A 265 12.15 -4.73 -9.28
CA THR A 265 11.96 -5.45 -8.01
C THR A 265 12.36 -4.62 -6.78
N GLU A 266 12.61 -3.33 -6.97
CA GLU A 266 12.97 -2.36 -5.93
C GLU A 266 12.52 -0.98 -6.40
N GLN A 267 12.50 -0.02 -5.47
CA GLN A 267 12.24 1.37 -5.81
C GLN A 267 13.23 1.84 -6.89
N THR A 268 12.69 2.27 -8.04
CA THR A 268 13.48 2.59 -9.22
C THR A 268 13.14 3.98 -9.74
N ALA A 269 14.13 4.87 -9.78
CA ALA A 269 13.99 6.15 -10.46
C ALA A 269 13.78 5.94 -11.98
N CYS A 270 12.86 6.71 -12.56
CA CYS A 270 12.54 6.66 -13.98
C CYS A 270 12.64 8.05 -14.61
N THR A 271 12.84 8.13 -15.92
CA THR A 271 12.71 9.39 -16.68
C THR A 271 12.01 9.16 -18.03
N GLY A 272 11.34 10.19 -18.54
CA GLY A 272 10.67 10.13 -19.85
C GLY A 272 9.73 8.94 -19.97
N THR A 273 9.85 8.17 -21.05
CA THR A 273 8.95 7.02 -21.33
C THR A 273 9.14 5.82 -20.41
N THR A 274 10.21 5.79 -19.61
CA THR A 274 10.40 4.73 -18.60
C THR A 274 9.56 4.97 -17.35
N CYS A 275 9.15 6.21 -17.12
CA CYS A 275 8.07 6.51 -16.20
C CYS A 275 6.76 6.06 -16.83
N SER A 276 6.01 5.24 -16.09
CA SER A 276 4.68 4.83 -16.53
C SER A 276 3.80 6.08 -16.72
N SER A 277 3.09 6.12 -17.84
CA SER A 277 2.08 7.13 -18.15
C SER A 277 0.78 6.42 -18.48
N PRO A 278 -0.40 7.08 -18.36
CA PRO A 278 -1.68 6.42 -18.53
C PRO A 278 -1.74 5.66 -19.85
N ASN A 279 -2.05 4.35 -19.78
CA ASN A 279 -2.12 3.42 -20.92
C ASN A 279 -0.80 3.21 -21.70
N SER A 280 0.35 3.60 -21.15
CA SER A 280 1.66 3.30 -21.74
C SER A 280 2.10 1.90 -21.41
N THR A 281 2.55 1.16 -22.43
CA THR A 281 3.21 -0.14 -22.27
C THR A 281 4.72 0.00 -22.02
N ALA A 282 5.28 1.19 -22.22
CA ALA A 282 6.71 1.46 -22.18
C ALA A 282 7.25 1.65 -20.76
N GLY A 283 6.41 2.12 -19.83
CA GLY A 283 6.80 2.30 -18.42
C GLY A 283 7.12 0.98 -17.73
N VAL A 284 7.89 1.02 -16.64
CA VAL A 284 8.30 -0.20 -15.92
C VAL A 284 7.18 -0.82 -15.06
N CYS A 285 6.13 -0.06 -14.77
CA CYS A 285 5.01 -0.48 -13.91
C CYS A 285 3.68 -0.50 -14.63
N ASP A 286 2.77 -1.36 -14.18
CA ASP A 286 1.39 -1.38 -14.63
C ASP A 286 0.55 -0.32 -13.89
N GLN A 287 0.21 0.78 -14.55
CA GLN A 287 -0.59 1.85 -13.94
C GLN A 287 -2.09 1.54 -13.91
N ALA A 288 -2.60 0.71 -14.83
CA ALA A 288 -4.02 0.39 -14.85
C ALA A 288 -4.37 -0.63 -13.75
N GLY A 289 -3.46 -1.56 -13.50
CA GLY A 289 -3.65 -2.63 -12.52
C GLY A 289 -4.64 -3.70 -12.99
N CYS A 290 -4.83 -4.69 -12.14
CA CYS A 290 -5.98 -5.58 -12.21
C CYS A 290 -6.91 -5.31 -11.03
N ASP A 291 -7.92 -4.45 -11.24
CA ASP A 291 -8.82 -3.97 -10.19
C ASP A 291 -10.02 -4.90 -9.96
N PHE A 292 -10.54 -4.87 -8.74
CA PHE A 292 -11.86 -5.38 -8.41
C PHE A 292 -12.67 -4.31 -7.69
N ASN A 293 -13.57 -3.67 -8.44
CA ASN A 293 -14.61 -2.77 -7.94
C ASN A 293 -15.97 -3.44 -8.19
N SER A 294 -16.73 -3.71 -7.12
CA SER A 294 -18.01 -4.43 -7.19
C SER A 294 -19.01 -3.77 -8.14
N PHE A 295 -19.11 -2.44 -8.11
CA PHE A 295 -20.01 -1.68 -8.97
C PHE A 295 -19.56 -1.79 -10.44
N ARG A 296 -18.26 -1.59 -10.70
CA ARG A 296 -17.65 -1.76 -12.03
C ARG A 296 -17.89 -3.15 -12.62
N LEU A 297 -17.90 -4.16 -11.75
CA LEU A 297 -18.07 -5.57 -12.10
C LEU A 297 -19.53 -6.03 -12.05
N GLY A 298 -20.49 -5.12 -11.99
CA GLY A 298 -21.90 -5.39 -12.26
C GLY A 298 -22.78 -5.64 -11.03
N ASP A 299 -22.25 -5.51 -9.81
CA ASP A 299 -23.04 -5.50 -8.57
C ASP A 299 -23.12 -4.10 -7.98
N THR A 300 -24.13 -3.35 -8.40
CA THR A 300 -24.39 -1.98 -7.95
C THR A 300 -25.13 -1.91 -6.60
N SER A 301 -25.40 -3.05 -5.97
CA SER A 301 -26.14 -3.17 -4.70
C SER A 301 -25.27 -3.63 -3.52
N PHE A 302 -23.98 -3.84 -3.78
CA PHE A 302 -23.07 -4.43 -2.80
C PHE A 302 -22.49 -3.41 -1.82
N PHE A 303 -21.88 -2.33 -2.32
CA PHE A 303 -21.11 -1.39 -1.50
C PHE A 303 -21.61 0.04 -1.66
N GLY A 304 -21.96 0.68 -0.54
CA GLY A 304 -22.45 2.06 -0.52
C GLY A 304 -23.39 2.36 0.65
N PRO A 305 -23.97 3.58 0.73
CA PRO A 305 -24.76 3.97 1.89
C PRO A 305 -26.05 3.15 1.97
N GLY A 306 -26.22 2.37 3.04
CA GLY A 306 -27.36 1.47 3.24
C GLY A 306 -27.40 0.23 2.34
N LEU A 307 -26.29 -0.11 1.68
CA LEU A 307 -26.16 -1.31 0.83
C LEU A 307 -25.68 -2.53 1.63
N THR A 308 -25.30 -3.62 0.96
CA THR A 308 -24.90 -4.87 1.62
C THR A 308 -23.72 -4.67 2.58
N VAL A 309 -22.70 -3.94 2.14
CA VAL A 309 -21.70 -3.28 2.97
C VAL A 309 -22.14 -1.83 3.11
N ASP A 310 -22.68 -1.49 4.28
CA ASP A 310 -23.26 -0.18 4.56
C ASP A 310 -22.17 0.83 4.94
N THR A 311 -21.85 1.74 4.04
CA THR A 311 -20.76 2.72 4.27
C THR A 311 -21.13 3.86 5.22
N THR A 312 -22.37 3.91 5.73
CA THR A 312 -22.76 4.88 6.77
C THR A 312 -22.22 4.53 8.16
N GLN A 313 -21.61 3.36 8.31
CA GLN A 313 -21.07 2.84 9.56
C GLN A 313 -19.70 2.19 9.32
N PRO A 314 -18.84 2.09 10.35
CA PRO A 314 -17.59 1.36 10.25
C PRO A 314 -17.79 -0.12 9.91
N PHE A 315 -16.80 -0.70 9.23
CA PHE A 315 -16.74 -2.14 8.92
C PHE A 315 -15.28 -2.62 8.83
N THR A 316 -15.10 -3.93 8.98
CA THR A 316 -13.81 -4.61 8.78
C THR A 316 -13.64 -4.99 7.32
N VAL A 317 -12.46 -4.73 6.76
CA VAL A 317 -12.01 -5.20 5.45
C VAL A 317 -10.97 -6.29 5.67
N VAL A 318 -11.13 -7.44 5.01
CA VAL A 318 -10.18 -8.56 5.07
C VAL A 318 -9.70 -8.92 3.67
N THR A 319 -8.37 -8.97 3.51
CA THR A 319 -7.72 -9.33 2.25
C THR A 319 -6.78 -10.51 2.47
N GLN A 320 -6.93 -11.56 1.68
CA GLN A 320 -6.10 -12.77 1.75
C GLN A 320 -5.28 -12.93 0.48
N PHE A 321 -3.99 -13.19 0.62
CA PHE A 321 -3.06 -13.38 -0.49
C PHE A 321 -2.73 -14.86 -0.64
N VAL A 322 -3.54 -15.57 -1.42
CA VAL A 322 -3.45 -17.03 -1.51
C VAL A 322 -2.29 -17.41 -2.42
N SER A 323 -1.46 -18.35 -1.99
CA SER A 323 -0.39 -18.90 -2.81
C SER A 323 -0.74 -20.26 -3.39
N SER A 324 -0.08 -20.63 -4.49
CA SER A 324 -0.33 -21.86 -5.25
C SER A 324 -0.11 -23.16 -4.45
N ASN A 325 0.58 -23.10 -3.31
CA ASN A 325 0.90 -24.24 -2.46
C ASN A 325 0.52 -24.04 -0.98
N ASN A 326 -0.27 -23.00 -0.66
CA ASN A 326 -0.66 -22.61 0.70
C ASN A 326 0.54 -22.37 1.64
N GLN A 327 1.67 -21.91 1.10
CA GLN A 327 2.87 -21.54 1.84
C GLN A 327 3.42 -20.18 1.32
N SER A 328 4.16 -19.46 2.15
CA SER A 328 4.79 -18.20 1.75
C SER A 328 5.82 -18.36 0.62
N SER A 329 6.36 -19.56 0.42
CA SER A 329 7.25 -19.88 -0.70
C SER A 329 6.53 -20.11 -2.04
N GLY A 330 5.20 -20.19 -2.04
CA GLY A 330 4.41 -20.36 -3.26
C GLY A 330 4.32 -19.09 -4.08
N THR A 331 3.94 -19.24 -5.34
CA THR A 331 3.57 -18.10 -6.20
C THR A 331 2.19 -17.60 -5.79
N LEU A 332 1.99 -16.28 -5.71
CA LEU A 332 0.66 -15.70 -5.50
C LEU A 332 -0.30 -16.17 -6.61
N SER A 333 -1.41 -16.80 -6.21
CA SER A 333 -2.40 -17.38 -7.12
C SER A 333 -3.69 -16.58 -7.17
N SER A 334 -4.12 -16.02 -6.04
CA SER A 334 -5.29 -15.13 -6.00
C SER A 334 -5.29 -14.19 -4.79
N ILE A 335 -6.07 -13.11 -4.92
CA ILE A 335 -6.30 -12.12 -3.87
C ILE A 335 -7.80 -12.13 -3.56
N ARG A 336 -8.13 -12.57 -2.34
CA ARG A 336 -9.52 -12.70 -1.87
C ARG A 336 -9.90 -11.53 -1.00
N ARG A 337 -11.19 -11.22 -1.01
CA ARG A 337 -11.81 -10.18 -0.20
C ARG A 337 -13.02 -10.74 0.56
N PHE A 338 -13.19 -10.31 1.79
CA PHE A 338 -14.48 -10.30 2.46
C PHE A 338 -14.53 -9.18 3.48
N TYR A 339 -15.72 -8.92 4.02
CA TYR A 339 -15.98 -7.86 4.98
C TYR A 339 -16.58 -8.44 6.25
N VAL A 340 -16.45 -7.73 7.36
CA VAL A 340 -17.22 -8.00 8.58
C VAL A 340 -17.89 -6.71 9.01
N GLN A 341 -19.22 -6.72 9.07
CA GLN A 341 -19.98 -5.57 9.54
C GLN A 341 -21.04 -6.02 10.53
N ASN A 342 -21.14 -5.33 11.67
CA ASN A 342 -22.07 -5.67 12.73
C ASN A 342 -21.99 -7.16 13.16
N GLY A 343 -20.76 -7.69 13.22
CA GLY A 343 -20.48 -9.09 13.58
C GLY A 343 -20.83 -10.12 12.50
N LYS A 344 -21.25 -9.71 11.29
CA LYS A 344 -21.58 -10.62 10.19
C LYS A 344 -20.49 -10.60 9.14
N VAL A 345 -20.02 -11.78 8.75
CA VAL A 345 -19.16 -11.96 7.58
C VAL A 345 -19.99 -11.74 6.32
N ILE A 346 -19.50 -10.88 5.43
CA ILE A 346 -20.06 -10.57 4.13
C ILE A 346 -19.01 -10.98 3.09
N GLN A 347 -19.30 -12.02 2.31
CA GLN A 347 -18.42 -12.41 1.20
C GLN A 347 -18.37 -11.30 0.15
N ASN A 348 -17.24 -11.16 -0.54
CA ASN A 348 -17.15 -10.22 -1.65
C ASN A 348 -18.22 -10.51 -2.73
N SER A 349 -18.66 -9.47 -3.44
CA SER A 349 -19.61 -9.61 -4.54
C SER A 349 -19.04 -10.52 -5.63
N GLU A 350 -19.91 -11.26 -6.32
CA GLU A 350 -19.54 -11.97 -7.54
C GLU A 350 -19.57 -11.03 -8.75
N THR A 351 -18.66 -11.24 -9.69
CA THR A 351 -18.70 -10.52 -10.97
C THR A 351 -19.95 -10.90 -11.78
N ASN A 352 -20.53 -9.91 -12.44
CA ASN A 352 -21.71 -10.04 -13.30
C ASN A 352 -21.51 -9.29 -14.62
N ILE A 353 -20.45 -9.67 -15.34
CA ILE A 353 -20.08 -9.08 -16.64
C ILE A 353 -20.04 -10.19 -17.70
N PRO A 354 -20.74 -10.04 -18.85
CA PRO A 354 -20.62 -10.96 -19.96
C PRO A 354 -19.17 -11.11 -20.44
N GLY A 355 -18.68 -12.36 -20.52
CA GLY A 355 -17.30 -12.66 -20.93
C GLY A 355 -16.31 -12.82 -19.76
N ILE A 356 -16.73 -12.51 -18.53
CA ILE A 356 -16.00 -12.84 -17.31
C ILE A 356 -16.70 -14.03 -16.64
N THR A 357 -15.93 -15.05 -16.26
CA THR A 357 -16.44 -16.14 -15.43
C THR A 357 -16.74 -15.58 -14.04
N ALA A 358 -17.95 -15.82 -13.52
CA ALA A 358 -18.33 -15.37 -12.18
C ALA A 358 -17.26 -15.77 -11.15
N THR A 359 -16.74 -14.76 -10.46
CA THR A 359 -15.73 -14.87 -9.41
C THR A 359 -15.85 -13.69 -8.45
N ASN A 360 -15.37 -13.85 -7.23
CA ASN A 360 -15.30 -12.82 -6.20
C ASN A 360 -13.84 -12.56 -5.72
N GLU A 361 -12.86 -13.03 -6.48
CA GLU A 361 -11.43 -12.85 -6.20
C GLU A 361 -10.68 -12.37 -7.45
N ILE A 362 -9.52 -11.75 -7.24
CA ILE A 362 -8.58 -11.45 -8.33
C ILE A 362 -7.72 -12.70 -8.54
N ASP A 363 -7.84 -13.31 -9.72
CA ASP A 363 -6.93 -14.36 -10.19
C ASP A 363 -6.42 -14.07 -11.61
N THR A 364 -5.46 -14.87 -12.10
CA THR A 364 -4.88 -14.67 -13.43
C THR A 364 -5.92 -14.77 -14.56
N ASN A 365 -6.93 -15.63 -14.42
CA ASN A 365 -7.95 -15.82 -15.45
C ASN A 365 -8.91 -14.63 -15.49
N PHE A 366 -9.33 -14.13 -14.33
CA PHE A 366 -10.12 -12.92 -14.17
C PHE A 366 -9.45 -11.72 -14.84
N CYS A 367 -8.18 -11.46 -14.53
CA CYS A 367 -7.44 -10.34 -15.13
C CYS A 367 -7.33 -10.47 -16.66
N ALA A 368 -7.13 -11.69 -17.18
CA ALA A 368 -7.07 -11.93 -18.61
C ALA A 368 -8.44 -11.73 -19.31
N GLN A 369 -9.54 -12.12 -18.65
CA GLN A 369 -10.89 -11.94 -19.17
C GLN A 369 -11.30 -10.47 -19.23
N LYS A 370 -10.87 -9.63 -18.27
CA LYS A 370 -11.13 -8.18 -18.27
C LYS A 370 -10.60 -7.47 -19.52
N VAL A 371 -9.42 -7.86 -20.01
CA VAL A 371 -8.86 -7.32 -21.26
C VAL A 371 -9.85 -7.47 -22.42
N THR A 372 -10.50 -8.63 -22.53
CA THR A 372 -11.43 -8.91 -23.63
C THR A 372 -12.84 -8.37 -23.35
N ALA A 373 -13.32 -8.48 -22.12
CA ALA A 373 -14.69 -8.14 -21.74
C ALA A 373 -14.91 -6.63 -21.51
N LEU A 374 -13.89 -5.95 -20.97
CA LEU A 374 -13.94 -4.53 -20.60
C LEU A 374 -13.04 -3.64 -21.47
N GLY A 375 -12.13 -4.24 -22.25
CA GLY A 375 -11.16 -3.49 -23.06
C GLY A 375 -9.97 -2.96 -22.26
N ASP A 376 -9.71 -3.52 -21.08
CA ASP A 376 -8.58 -3.14 -20.22
C ASP A 376 -7.23 -3.42 -20.91
N PRO A 377 -6.18 -2.63 -20.63
CA PRO A 377 -4.86 -2.82 -21.24
C PRO A 377 -4.22 -4.14 -20.80
N THR A 378 -3.31 -4.66 -21.62
CA THR A 378 -2.57 -5.90 -21.32
C THR A 378 -1.41 -5.71 -20.33
N THR A 379 -1.22 -4.49 -19.82
CA THR A 379 -0.07 -4.06 -19.01
C THR A 379 0.14 -4.97 -17.81
N PHE A 380 -0.89 -5.28 -17.03
CA PHE A 380 -0.82 -6.22 -15.89
C PHE A 380 -0.09 -7.52 -16.22
N SER A 381 -0.56 -8.24 -17.25
CA SER A 381 0.04 -9.51 -17.66
C SER A 381 1.46 -9.36 -18.20
N THR A 382 1.73 -8.29 -18.95
CA THR A 382 3.06 -8.03 -19.53
C THR A 382 4.09 -7.57 -18.50
N LYS A 383 3.65 -7.08 -17.32
CA LYS A 383 4.50 -6.73 -16.18
C LYS A 383 4.60 -7.86 -15.14
N GLY A 384 4.17 -9.08 -15.49
CA GLY A 384 4.34 -10.28 -14.67
C GLY A 384 3.08 -10.74 -13.92
N GLY A 385 1.98 -9.98 -14.00
CA GLY A 385 0.71 -10.30 -13.38
C GLY A 385 0.82 -10.63 -11.89
N LEU A 386 0.00 -11.57 -11.41
CA LEU A 386 0.03 -11.98 -9.99
C LEU A 386 1.36 -12.62 -9.58
N ALA A 387 2.09 -13.27 -10.48
CA ALA A 387 3.40 -13.83 -10.14
C ALA A 387 4.44 -12.72 -9.89
N GLY A 388 4.44 -11.67 -10.71
CA GLY A 388 5.23 -10.47 -10.50
C GLY A 388 4.87 -9.76 -9.20
N MET A 389 3.56 -9.54 -8.97
CA MET A 389 3.07 -8.97 -7.71
C MET A 389 3.48 -9.80 -6.49
N GLY A 390 3.35 -11.13 -6.57
CA GLY A 390 3.76 -12.05 -5.52
C GLY A 390 5.27 -12.04 -5.24
N THR A 391 6.09 -11.64 -6.21
CA THR A 391 7.55 -11.46 -6.01
C THR A 391 7.79 -10.23 -5.13
N ALA A 392 7.20 -9.08 -5.48
CA ALA A 392 7.30 -7.85 -4.68
C ALA A 392 6.75 -8.04 -3.25
N MET A 393 5.61 -8.73 -3.12
CA MET A 393 5.03 -9.08 -1.82
C MET A 393 5.93 -9.99 -0.96
N ASN A 394 6.80 -10.78 -1.57
CA ASN A 394 7.74 -11.66 -0.86
C ASN A 394 9.05 -10.97 -0.49
N ASP A 395 9.48 -10.01 -1.30
CA ASP A 395 10.61 -9.13 -0.98
C ASP A 395 10.23 -8.28 0.24
N GLY A 396 9.01 -7.76 0.23
CA GLY A 396 8.38 -7.05 1.34
C GLY A 396 7.93 -5.65 0.91
N MET A 397 6.87 -5.16 1.55
CA MET A 397 6.24 -3.89 1.19
C MET A 397 5.92 -3.06 2.43
N VAL A 398 5.95 -1.74 2.27
CA VAL A 398 5.61 -0.74 3.29
C VAL A 398 4.11 -0.45 3.24
N LEU A 399 3.47 -0.40 4.40
CA LEU A 399 2.06 0.02 4.52
C LEU A 399 1.93 1.53 4.41
N VAL A 400 1.02 1.98 3.54
CA VAL A 400 0.68 3.38 3.31
C VAL A 400 -0.78 3.64 3.66
N LEU A 401 -1.06 4.78 4.31
CA LEU A 401 -2.40 5.27 4.63
C LEU A 401 -2.53 6.70 4.15
N SER A 402 -3.56 7.01 3.37
CA SER A 402 -3.72 8.36 2.79
C SER A 402 -5.17 8.81 2.68
N LEU A 403 -5.33 10.11 2.49
CA LEU A 403 -6.59 10.74 2.10
C LEU A 403 -6.30 11.83 1.08
N TRP A 404 -6.92 11.73 -0.10
CA TRP A 404 -6.63 12.63 -1.22
C TRP A 404 -7.87 12.87 -2.10
N ASP A 405 -7.84 13.97 -2.83
CA ASP A 405 -8.66 14.24 -3.99
C ASP A 405 -7.81 14.21 -5.27
N ASP A 406 -8.46 14.11 -6.41
CA ASP A 406 -7.78 13.82 -7.67
C ASP A 406 -7.80 14.99 -8.65
N TYR A 407 -6.64 15.61 -8.80
CA TYR A 407 -6.40 16.73 -9.72
C TYR A 407 -6.28 16.34 -11.19
N ALA A 408 -6.10 15.07 -11.51
CA ALA A 408 -5.93 14.63 -12.89
C ALA A 408 -7.27 14.23 -13.52
N VAL A 409 -8.10 13.45 -12.83
CA VAL A 409 -9.37 12.96 -13.38
C VAL A 409 -10.54 12.95 -12.38
N ASN A 410 -10.47 13.76 -11.31
CA ASN A 410 -11.57 14.03 -10.38
C ASN A 410 -12.14 12.77 -9.68
N MET A 411 -11.33 11.72 -9.51
CA MET A 411 -11.70 10.44 -8.88
C MET A 411 -12.75 9.63 -9.66
N LEU A 412 -13.06 10.06 -10.89
CA LEU A 412 -14.15 9.45 -11.66
C LEU A 412 -13.86 7.99 -12.04
N TRP A 413 -12.58 7.63 -12.09
CA TRP A 413 -12.14 6.25 -12.33
C TRP A 413 -12.55 5.29 -11.22
N LEU A 414 -12.80 5.80 -10.00
CA LEU A 414 -13.23 5.03 -8.84
C LEU A 414 -14.75 5.03 -8.68
N ASP A 415 -15.41 6.19 -8.77
CA ASP A 415 -16.77 6.36 -8.25
C ASP A 415 -17.83 6.85 -9.26
N SER A 416 -17.49 7.03 -10.54
CA SER A 416 -18.38 7.59 -11.58
C SER A 416 -18.30 6.78 -12.88
N ASP A 417 -18.97 7.23 -13.95
CA ASP A 417 -18.64 6.85 -15.33
C ASP A 417 -17.25 7.40 -15.71
N PHE A 418 -16.31 6.52 -16.09
CA PHE A 418 -15.01 6.89 -16.64
C PHE A 418 -14.63 6.00 -17.84
N PRO A 419 -14.34 6.58 -19.01
CA PRO A 419 -14.35 8.02 -19.32
C PRO A 419 -15.76 8.64 -19.18
N THR A 420 -15.86 9.96 -19.06
CA THR A 420 -17.12 10.67 -18.69
C THR A 420 -18.28 10.52 -19.67
N ASN A 421 -17.99 10.11 -20.91
CA ASN A 421 -18.98 9.77 -21.92
C ASN A 421 -19.08 8.26 -22.20
N GLY A 422 -18.38 7.46 -21.38
CA GLY A 422 -18.31 6.01 -21.45
C GLY A 422 -19.69 5.37 -21.26
N LYS A 423 -19.92 4.31 -22.03
CA LYS A 423 -21.14 3.47 -22.02
C LYS A 423 -20.81 1.98 -22.23
N ALA A 424 -19.54 1.63 -22.33
CA ALA A 424 -19.08 0.25 -22.42
C ALA A 424 -19.21 -0.45 -21.05
N ALA A 425 -19.17 -1.78 -21.07
CA ALA A 425 -19.06 -2.54 -19.83
C ALA A 425 -17.77 -2.14 -19.09
N GLY A 426 -17.86 -1.89 -17.78
CA GLY A 426 -16.74 -1.44 -16.97
C GLY A 426 -16.48 0.07 -16.96
N ASP A 427 -17.23 0.87 -17.74
CA ASP A 427 -17.12 2.34 -17.69
C ASP A 427 -17.75 2.92 -16.42
N ALA A 428 -18.88 2.38 -15.95
CA ALA A 428 -19.54 2.82 -14.72
C ALA A 428 -18.88 2.18 -13.50
N ARG A 429 -18.23 2.96 -12.63
CA ARG A 429 -17.49 2.47 -11.44
C ARG A 429 -18.14 2.85 -10.11
N GLY A 430 -19.14 3.72 -10.14
CA GLY A 430 -19.93 4.09 -8.98
C GLY A 430 -21.10 5.00 -9.36
N PRO A 431 -21.89 5.45 -8.37
CA PRO A 431 -23.09 6.24 -8.60
C PRO A 431 -22.83 7.75 -8.75
N CYS A 432 -21.59 8.21 -8.60
CA CYS A 432 -21.28 9.64 -8.59
C CYS A 432 -21.50 10.28 -9.96
N PRO A 433 -21.95 11.55 -10.02
CA PRO A 433 -22.05 12.27 -11.29
C PRO A 433 -20.67 12.51 -11.92
N VAL A 434 -20.59 12.47 -13.25
CA VAL A 434 -19.36 12.81 -14.02
C VAL A 434 -18.86 14.24 -13.82
N THR A 435 -19.66 15.10 -13.18
CA THR A 435 -19.30 16.48 -12.81
C THR A 435 -18.82 16.61 -11.36
N SER A 436 -18.76 15.52 -10.61
CA SER A 436 -18.27 15.49 -9.24
C SER A 436 -16.74 15.51 -9.18
N GLY A 437 -16.19 15.54 -7.97
CA GLY A 437 -14.77 15.31 -7.72
C GLY A 437 -13.80 16.41 -8.13
N VAL A 438 -14.27 17.54 -8.67
CA VAL A 438 -13.41 18.68 -8.99
C VAL A 438 -12.75 19.18 -7.70
N PRO A 439 -11.41 19.15 -7.56
CA PRO A 439 -10.70 19.41 -6.30
C PRO A 439 -11.14 20.66 -5.55
N VAL A 440 -11.10 21.83 -6.22
CA VAL A 440 -11.52 23.11 -5.62
C VAL A 440 -12.96 23.09 -5.09
N THR A 441 -13.83 22.29 -5.71
CA THR A 441 -15.22 22.12 -5.26
C THR A 441 -15.29 21.19 -4.05
N VAL A 442 -14.59 20.06 -4.08
CA VAL A 442 -14.59 19.07 -2.98
C VAL A 442 -13.94 19.65 -1.73
N GLU A 443 -12.80 20.31 -1.86
CA GLU A 443 -12.10 21.01 -0.76
C GLU A 443 -12.97 22.08 -0.09
N ALA A 444 -13.79 22.78 -0.86
CA ALA A 444 -14.67 23.83 -0.34
C ALA A 444 -15.94 23.26 0.31
N GLN A 445 -16.51 22.19 -0.26
CA GLN A 445 -17.77 21.61 0.20
C GLN A 445 -17.59 20.60 1.33
N SER A 446 -16.46 19.90 1.37
CA SER A 446 -16.20 18.80 2.30
C SER A 446 -14.90 18.97 3.10
N PRO A 447 -14.56 20.16 3.62
CA PRO A 447 -13.27 20.37 4.29
C PRO A 447 -13.10 19.52 5.55
N ASN A 448 -14.22 19.15 6.19
CA ASN A 448 -14.24 18.34 7.41
C ASN A 448 -14.32 16.83 7.11
N ALA A 449 -14.27 16.41 5.84
CA ALA A 449 -14.22 14.99 5.52
C ALA A 449 -13.00 14.35 6.17
N GLN A 450 -13.15 13.11 6.62
CA GLN A 450 -12.08 12.36 7.25
C GLN A 450 -12.28 10.86 7.03
N VAL A 451 -11.18 10.14 6.99
CA VAL A 451 -11.15 8.68 7.03
C VAL A 451 -10.57 8.23 8.36
N ILE A 452 -11.09 7.13 8.90
CA ILE A 452 -10.53 6.48 10.09
C ILE A 452 -10.11 5.08 9.70
N PHE A 453 -8.82 4.77 9.84
CA PHE A 453 -8.28 3.42 9.77
C PHE A 453 -7.99 2.94 11.17
N SER A 454 -8.36 1.71 11.51
CA SER A 454 -8.13 1.19 12.86
C SER A 454 -7.98 -0.32 12.91
N ASN A 455 -7.56 -0.84 14.06
CA ASN A 455 -7.60 -2.28 14.36
C ASN A 455 -6.90 -3.13 13.28
N ILE A 456 -5.73 -2.64 12.84
CA ILE A 456 -4.90 -3.29 11.82
C ILE A 456 -4.40 -4.62 12.39
N ARG A 457 -4.62 -5.69 11.65
CA ARG A 457 -4.27 -7.08 11.99
C ARG A 457 -3.60 -7.73 10.79
N PHE A 458 -2.50 -8.43 11.03
CA PHE A 458 -1.75 -9.13 9.99
C PHE A 458 -1.29 -10.50 10.49
N GLY A 459 -1.52 -11.55 9.71
CA GLY A 459 -1.12 -12.90 10.12
C GLY A 459 -1.52 -13.98 9.14
N ALA A 460 -1.46 -15.23 9.58
CA ALA A 460 -1.84 -16.37 8.74
C ALA A 460 -3.30 -16.24 8.29
N ILE A 461 -3.62 -16.74 7.09
CA ILE A 461 -4.99 -16.75 6.55
C ILE A 461 -5.97 -17.35 7.56
N GLY A 462 -7.04 -16.61 7.87
CA GLY A 462 -8.07 -16.97 8.84
C GLY A 462 -7.74 -16.64 10.30
N SER A 463 -6.63 -15.97 10.59
CA SER A 463 -6.23 -15.64 11.97
C SER A 463 -6.73 -14.28 12.45
N THR A 464 -7.06 -13.33 11.55
CA THR A 464 -7.29 -11.93 11.93
C THR A 464 -8.72 -11.63 12.34
N THR A 465 -9.66 -12.56 12.16
CA THR A 465 -11.10 -12.35 12.47
C THR A 465 -11.62 -13.17 13.65
N THR A 466 -10.72 -13.85 14.37
CA THR A 466 -11.06 -14.71 15.51
C THR A 466 -11.40 -13.89 16.77
N GLY A 467 -12.58 -13.27 16.79
CA GLY A 467 -13.06 -12.46 17.93
C GLY A 467 -14.46 -11.86 17.79
N THR A 468 -14.98 -11.77 16.57
CA THR A 468 -16.37 -11.38 16.28
C THR A 468 -17.26 -12.63 16.32
N GLY A 469 -17.85 -12.88 17.51
CA GLY A 469 -18.54 -14.11 17.95
C GLY A 469 -19.34 -14.89 16.89
N THR A 470 -19.30 -16.22 16.94
CA THR A 470 -20.28 -16.94 17.77
C THR A 470 -19.68 -17.54 19.04
N SER A 471 -20.23 -17.16 20.20
CA SER A 471 -20.01 -17.86 21.46
C SER A 471 -20.72 -19.22 21.47
N THR A 472 -20.01 -20.27 21.86
CA THR A 472 -20.56 -21.26 22.78
C THR A 472 -19.54 -21.53 23.88
N GLY A 473 -19.78 -20.92 25.04
CA GLY A 473 -19.47 -21.42 26.38
C GLY A 473 -18.04 -21.86 26.70
N ALA A 474 -17.35 -21.04 27.49
CA ALA A 474 -16.10 -21.40 28.16
C ALA A 474 -16.25 -22.59 29.11
N GLY A 475 -15.27 -23.50 29.07
CA GLY A 475 -15.03 -24.53 30.07
C GLY A 475 -13.54 -24.77 30.21
N SER A 476 -12.98 -24.35 31.33
CA SER A 476 -11.59 -24.56 31.74
C SER A 476 -11.25 -26.07 31.88
N GLY A 477 -10.09 -26.51 31.35
CA GLY A 477 -9.38 -27.69 31.85
C GLY A 477 -8.84 -28.70 30.80
N THR A 478 -7.51 -28.78 30.73
CA THR A 478 -6.65 -30.00 30.58
C THR A 478 -6.82 -31.02 29.44
N SER A 479 -5.67 -31.28 28.78
CA SER A 479 -5.25 -32.41 27.93
C SER A 479 -6.15 -32.82 26.75
N THR A 480 -5.57 -32.71 25.56
CA THR A 480 -6.06 -33.12 24.24
C THR A 480 -6.74 -34.50 24.23
N ALA A 481 -8.06 -34.50 23.99
CA ALA A 481 -8.79 -35.68 23.55
C ALA A 481 -8.61 -35.89 22.02
N PRO A 482 -8.64 -37.14 21.52
CA PRO A 482 -8.59 -37.42 20.09
C PRO A 482 -9.77 -36.77 19.35
N GLY A 483 -9.54 -36.31 18.11
CA GLY A 483 -10.59 -35.74 17.26
C GLY A 483 -11.77 -36.71 17.05
N ALA A 484 -12.96 -36.15 16.85
CA ALA A 484 -14.18 -36.94 16.64
C ALA A 484 -14.02 -37.91 15.46
N THR A 485 -14.39 -39.18 15.68
CA THR A 485 -14.40 -40.24 14.66
C THR A 485 -15.84 -40.60 14.32
N GLN A 486 -16.09 -40.92 13.05
CA GLN A 486 -17.39 -41.36 12.56
C GLN A 486 -17.60 -42.85 12.84
N THR A 487 -18.83 -43.23 13.16
CA THR A 487 -19.27 -44.63 13.25
C THR A 487 -19.12 -45.37 11.93
N ILE A 488 -18.95 -46.69 12.00
CA ILE A 488 -19.03 -47.56 10.82
C ILE A 488 -20.41 -47.36 10.17
N PHE A 489 -20.43 -47.21 8.85
CA PHE A 489 -21.58 -46.81 8.02
C PHE A 489 -22.04 -45.35 8.15
N GLY A 490 -21.34 -44.52 8.93
CA GLY A 490 -21.60 -43.09 8.97
C GLY A 490 -21.08 -42.34 7.75
N GLN A 491 -21.71 -41.22 7.41
CA GLN A 491 -21.19 -40.32 6.37
C GLN A 491 -19.88 -39.69 6.87
N CYS A 492 -18.84 -39.72 6.04
CA CYS A 492 -17.49 -39.25 6.36
C CYS A 492 -16.95 -38.25 5.33
N GLY A 493 -17.79 -37.82 4.38
CA GLY A 493 -17.41 -36.87 3.35
C GLY A 493 -18.56 -36.58 2.38
N GLY A 494 -18.29 -35.67 1.44
CA GLY A 494 -19.25 -35.16 0.47
C GLY A 494 -19.32 -33.63 0.48
N ILE A 495 -19.60 -33.02 -0.67
CA ILE A 495 -19.81 -31.58 -0.78
C ILE A 495 -20.89 -31.13 0.22
N GLY A 496 -20.54 -30.19 1.10
CA GLY A 496 -21.43 -29.66 2.14
C GLY A 496 -21.46 -30.46 3.45
N PHE A 497 -20.74 -31.58 3.57
CA PHE A 497 -20.66 -32.36 4.81
C PHE A 497 -19.71 -31.70 5.84
N THR A 498 -20.19 -31.44 7.05
CA THR A 498 -19.45 -30.76 8.14
C THR A 498 -19.15 -31.66 9.35
N GLY A 499 -19.42 -32.97 9.24
CA GLY A 499 -19.21 -33.94 10.31
C GLY A 499 -17.81 -34.59 10.32
N PRO A 500 -17.57 -35.58 11.20
CA PRO A 500 -16.29 -36.28 11.31
C PRO A 500 -15.85 -36.96 10.00
N THR A 501 -14.64 -36.68 9.55
CA THR A 501 -14.07 -37.27 8.31
C THR A 501 -13.21 -38.51 8.57
N ALA A 502 -12.72 -38.69 9.80
CA ALA A 502 -12.00 -39.88 10.23
C ALA A 502 -12.98 -40.99 10.64
N CYS A 503 -12.85 -42.18 10.06
CA CYS A 503 -13.70 -43.33 10.42
C CYS A 503 -13.19 -44.06 11.67
N ALA A 504 -14.11 -44.71 12.40
CA ALA A 504 -13.76 -45.57 13.52
C ALA A 504 -12.76 -46.67 13.10
N ALA A 505 -11.93 -47.10 14.04
CA ALA A 505 -10.90 -48.12 13.78
C ALA A 505 -11.50 -49.38 13.13
N GLY A 506 -10.83 -49.89 12.09
CA GLY A 506 -11.33 -51.01 11.28
C GLY A 506 -12.29 -50.61 10.14
N SER A 507 -12.44 -49.31 9.85
CA SER A 507 -13.18 -48.82 8.70
C SER A 507 -12.47 -47.67 8.00
N SER A 508 -12.76 -47.46 6.72
CA SER A 508 -12.19 -46.40 5.89
C SER A 508 -13.28 -45.60 5.18
N CYS A 509 -13.02 -44.32 4.91
CA CYS A 509 -13.98 -43.46 4.24
C CYS A 509 -13.97 -43.75 2.73
N VAL A 510 -15.05 -44.34 2.24
CA VAL A 510 -15.20 -44.71 0.82
C VAL A 510 -16.11 -43.72 0.13
N VAL A 511 -15.63 -43.14 -0.98
CA VAL A 511 -16.39 -42.18 -1.79
C VAL A 511 -17.50 -42.91 -2.55
N GLY A 512 -18.75 -42.52 -2.35
CA GLY A 512 -19.89 -43.01 -3.13
C GLY A 512 -20.18 -42.13 -4.33
N ASN A 513 -20.29 -40.81 -4.10
CA ASN A 513 -20.49 -39.79 -5.13
C ASN A 513 -20.00 -38.42 -4.60
N PRO A 514 -20.00 -37.34 -5.42
CA PRO A 514 -19.48 -36.03 -4.99
C PRO A 514 -20.11 -35.45 -3.72
N TYR A 515 -21.35 -35.84 -3.40
CA TYR A 515 -22.09 -35.35 -2.23
C TYR A 515 -22.09 -36.32 -1.06
N PHE A 516 -21.48 -37.51 -1.20
CA PHE A 516 -21.57 -38.56 -0.18
C PHE A 516 -20.37 -39.52 -0.19
N SER A 517 -19.71 -39.61 0.96
CA SER A 517 -18.74 -40.66 1.30
C SER A 517 -19.14 -41.34 2.60
N GLN A 518 -18.89 -42.63 2.75
CA GLN A 518 -19.33 -43.42 3.91
C GLN A 518 -18.20 -44.27 4.49
N CYS A 519 -18.15 -44.38 5.82
CA CYS A 519 -17.23 -45.30 6.50
C CYS A 519 -17.65 -46.75 6.24
N LEU A 520 -16.81 -47.54 5.58
CA LEU A 520 -17.04 -48.96 5.33
C LEU A 520 -15.98 -49.81 6.05
N PRO A 521 -16.34 -50.97 6.64
CA PRO A 521 -15.37 -51.89 7.21
C PRO A 521 -14.26 -52.23 6.22
N SER A 522 -13.02 -52.26 6.72
CA SER A 522 -11.81 -52.63 5.95
C SER A 522 -11.70 -54.14 5.74
#